data_AF-A0A226DY66-F1
#
_entry.id   AF-A0A226DY66-F1
#
_cell.length_a   1.000
_cell.length_b   1.000
_cell.length_c   1.000
_cell.angle_alpha   90.00
_cell.angle_beta   90.00
_cell.angle_gamma   90.00
#
_symmetry.space_group_name_H-M   'P 1'
#
loop_
_entity.id
_entity.type
_entity.pdbx_description
1 polymer ?
#
loop_
_entity_poly.entity_id
_entity_poly.type
_entity_poly.pdbx_seq_one_letter_code
_entity_poly.pdbx_strand_id
1 'polypeptide(L)'
;MKKKSLSKSIPLLSTQLMETYSATFDTSFFEQHPIAWNAKTERFIIYRATSCKLYWFNVVFVLMIINGGFTVIILTKEVISDLNSAWIRICFPLLGCVMGALFSFVLNISYNALEATNLVDNLIRLERRILHDSSSDIKESTPRYNNLILTLKLQGRMFTPLGFVIAGLGVYFNMCPHGFLLEQWHGPYLMNHDWIRWIARFLSYVAMVIASVEHGQMTSIFTAILTTIVFSWERIANLTSQFPIQSAAQFENVVRNYRQLHLTEKIGRDFVMQVVFGTLSTISTVLSGFIYITIKLYGKMPMKVYPLAPYICFVTLFLTYFLLRGIEGVNNRCAKGLASLKMCRTRRSLEKRVATSVPVFAIPCGMRGYEMFKIEDGYRLGFYAMVLDNTWNLLLSFPNV
;
A
#
# COMPACT_ATOMS: atom_id res chain seq x y z
N MET A 1 -24.72 36.34 23.76
CA MET A 1 -24.07 35.05 24.05
C MET A 1 -23.30 34.58 22.82
N LYS A 2 -21.95 34.59 22.86
CA LYS A 2 -21.14 33.96 21.81
C LYS A 2 -21.34 32.45 21.89
N LYS A 3 -21.94 31.83 20.86
CA LYS A 3 -21.95 30.37 20.70
C LYS A 3 -20.49 29.91 20.75
N LYS A 4 -20.10 29.21 21.82
CA LYS A 4 -18.90 28.36 21.80
C LYS A 4 -19.10 27.43 20.61
N SER A 5 -18.36 27.65 19.51
CA SER A 5 -18.26 26.62 18.51
C SER A 5 -17.64 25.44 19.24
N LEU A 6 -18.39 24.34 19.33
CA LEU A 6 -17.77 23.05 19.60
C LEU A 6 -16.70 22.92 18.52
N SER A 7 -15.45 23.11 18.93
CA SER A 7 -14.28 22.75 18.14
C SER A 7 -14.53 21.31 17.72
N LYS A 8 -15.01 21.12 16.47
CA LYS A 8 -15.11 19.80 15.89
C LYS A 8 -13.69 19.29 15.89
N SER A 9 -13.42 18.33 16.77
CA SER A 9 -12.19 17.56 16.79
C SER A 9 -11.89 17.15 15.36
N ILE A 10 -10.79 17.65 14.78
CA ILE A 10 -10.43 17.28 13.42
C ILE A 10 -9.91 15.85 13.51
N PRO A 11 -10.55 14.89 12.82
CA PRO A 11 -10.14 13.51 12.90
C PRO A 11 -8.70 13.35 12.39
N LEU A 12 -7.98 12.44 13.02
CA LEU A 12 -6.62 12.09 12.61
C LEU A 12 -6.72 11.22 11.36
N LEU A 13 -5.97 11.58 10.33
CA LEU A 13 -6.05 10.89 9.04
C LEU A 13 -5.52 9.45 9.18
N SER A 14 -4.48 9.30 9.98
CA SER A 14 -3.91 8.02 10.44
C SER A 14 -4.97 7.07 10.99
N THR A 15 -5.79 7.53 11.94
CA THR A 15 -6.78 6.66 12.59
C THR A 15 -7.91 6.29 11.64
N GLN A 16 -8.36 7.22 10.80
CA GLN A 16 -9.45 6.96 9.84
C GLN A 16 -9.10 5.89 8.80
N LEU A 17 -7.85 5.83 8.36
CA LEU A 17 -7.36 4.83 7.40
C LEU A 17 -7.25 3.45 8.07
N MET A 18 -6.70 3.39 9.27
CA MET A 18 -6.60 2.15 10.05
C MET A 18 -7.97 1.62 10.52
N GLU A 19 -8.89 2.52 10.90
CA GLU A 19 -10.29 2.18 11.23
C GLU A 19 -11.01 1.54 10.05
N THR A 20 -10.73 1.99 8.82
CA THR A 20 -11.33 1.45 7.62
C THR A 20 -10.92 0.00 7.38
N TYR A 21 -9.63 -0.29 7.57
CA TYR A 21 -9.11 -1.65 7.55
C TYR A 21 -9.74 -2.50 8.67
N SER A 22 -9.64 -2.03 9.92
CA SER A 22 -10.10 -2.75 11.11
C SER A 22 -11.59 -3.10 11.07
N ALA A 23 -12.44 -2.15 10.65
CA ALA A 23 -13.87 -2.38 10.54
C ALA A 23 -14.25 -3.45 9.51
N THR A 24 -13.34 -3.78 8.59
CA THR A 24 -13.54 -4.80 7.57
C THR A 24 -12.91 -6.11 8.02
N PHE A 25 -11.61 -6.09 8.37
CA PHE A 25 -10.78 -7.28 8.49
C PHE A 25 -10.40 -7.67 9.93
N ASP A 26 -10.48 -6.75 10.90
CA ASP A 26 -10.23 -7.06 12.32
C ASP A 26 -11.54 -7.44 13.04
N THR A 27 -12.33 -8.31 12.41
CA THR A 27 -13.61 -8.81 12.95
C THR A 27 -13.49 -10.28 13.31
N SER A 28 -14.42 -10.78 14.14
CA SER A 28 -14.44 -12.21 14.53
C SER A 28 -14.67 -13.18 13.36
N PHE A 29 -15.02 -12.68 12.18
CA PHE A 29 -15.19 -13.48 10.98
C PHE A 29 -13.85 -13.87 10.34
N PHE A 30 -12.84 -13.01 10.46
CA PHE A 30 -11.53 -13.25 9.85
C PHE A 30 -10.56 -13.86 10.86
N GLU A 31 -9.57 -14.59 10.33
CA GLU A 31 -8.50 -15.15 11.12
C GLU A 31 -7.67 -14.07 11.81
N GLN A 32 -7.14 -14.43 12.97
CA GLN A 32 -6.39 -13.49 13.81
C GLN A 32 -5.02 -13.19 13.22
N HIS A 33 -4.78 -11.93 12.86
CA HIS A 33 -3.52 -11.44 12.31
C HIS A 33 -2.45 -11.24 13.39
N PRO A 34 -1.15 -11.22 13.03
CA PRO A 34 -0.09 -10.83 13.95
C PRO A 34 -0.24 -9.40 14.48
N ILE A 35 -0.92 -8.54 13.72
CA ILE A 35 -1.21 -7.14 14.09
C ILE A 35 -2.66 -6.83 13.74
N ALA A 36 -3.40 -6.25 14.69
CA ALA A 36 -4.74 -5.72 14.48
C ALA A 36 -4.83 -4.28 15.00
N TRP A 37 -5.73 -3.48 14.43
CA TRP A 37 -6.00 -2.13 14.92
C TRP A 37 -7.25 -2.11 15.80
N ASN A 38 -7.14 -1.56 17.01
CA ASN A 38 -8.28 -1.36 17.88
C ASN A 38 -8.81 0.07 17.74
N ALA A 39 -9.94 0.22 17.05
CA ALA A 39 -10.59 1.50 16.82
C ALA A 39 -11.05 2.21 18.13
N LYS A 40 -11.34 1.47 19.21
CA LYS A 40 -11.77 2.06 20.49
C LYS A 40 -10.61 2.69 21.24
N THR A 41 -9.45 2.03 21.23
CA THR A 41 -8.25 2.50 21.95
C THR A 41 -7.30 3.29 21.06
N GLU A 42 -7.55 3.32 19.75
CA GLU A 42 -6.68 3.91 18.72
C GLU A 42 -5.24 3.42 18.84
N ARG A 43 -5.07 2.10 19.00
CA ARG A 43 -3.77 1.45 19.18
C ARG A 43 -3.75 0.12 18.46
N PHE A 44 -2.54 -0.30 18.10
CA PHE A 44 -2.32 -1.67 17.64
C PHE A 44 -2.38 -2.68 18.76
N ILE A 45 -2.94 -3.84 18.44
CA ILE A 45 -2.85 -5.05 19.23
C ILE A 45 -1.88 -5.98 18.49
N ILE A 46 -0.84 -6.41 19.18
CA ILE A 46 0.16 -7.34 18.65
C ILE A 46 -0.15 -8.73 19.21
N TYR A 47 -0.34 -9.68 18.32
CA TYR A 47 -0.49 -11.09 18.65
C TYR A 47 0.82 -11.81 18.34
N ARG A 48 1.16 -12.86 19.10
CA ARG A 48 2.37 -13.63 18.83
C ARG A 48 2.20 -14.32 17.46
N ALA A 49 3.20 -14.23 16.59
CA ALA A 49 3.13 -14.89 15.28
C ALA A 49 2.83 -16.40 15.38
N THR A 50 3.27 -17.05 16.48
CA THR A 50 3.01 -18.47 16.78
C THR A 50 1.57 -18.79 17.16
N SER A 51 0.76 -17.80 17.57
CA SER A 51 -0.69 -17.99 17.80
C SER A 51 -1.52 -17.88 16.52
N CYS A 52 -0.99 -17.29 15.45
CA CYS A 52 -1.69 -17.05 14.18
C CYS A 52 -1.57 -18.24 13.20
N LYS A 53 -1.66 -19.49 13.70
CA LYS A 53 -1.37 -20.69 12.90
C LYS A 53 -2.31 -20.84 11.69
N LEU A 54 -3.60 -20.58 11.89
CA LEU A 54 -4.63 -20.68 10.83
C LEU A 54 -4.43 -19.60 9.76
N TYR A 55 -4.08 -18.38 10.15
CA TYR A 55 -3.70 -17.33 9.22
C TYR A 55 -2.52 -17.75 8.33
N TRP A 56 -1.42 -18.21 8.93
CA TRP A 56 -0.26 -18.67 8.16
C TRP A 56 -0.56 -19.92 7.33
N PHE A 57 -1.47 -20.78 7.76
CA PHE A 57 -1.97 -21.87 6.95
C PHE A 57 -2.68 -21.35 5.68
N ASN A 58 -3.60 -20.39 5.80
CA ASN A 58 -4.28 -19.83 4.62
C ASN A 58 -3.29 -19.17 3.66
N VAL A 59 -2.35 -18.38 4.17
CA VAL A 59 -1.39 -17.66 3.33
C VAL A 59 -0.35 -18.59 2.71
N VAL A 60 0.31 -19.44 3.49
CA VAL A 60 1.40 -20.29 2.97
C VAL A 60 0.84 -21.49 2.21
N PHE A 61 -0.15 -22.17 2.78
CA PHE A 61 -0.66 -23.40 2.17
C PHE A 61 -1.66 -23.10 1.06
N VAL A 62 -2.71 -22.33 1.35
CA VAL A 62 -3.77 -22.12 0.35
C VAL A 62 -3.34 -21.14 -0.74
N LEU A 63 -2.82 -19.97 -0.37
CA LEU A 63 -2.44 -18.97 -1.36
C LEU A 63 -1.12 -19.32 -2.09
N MET A 64 -0.04 -19.63 -1.38
CA MET A 64 1.26 -19.86 -2.04
C MET A 64 1.40 -21.26 -2.63
N ILE A 65 1.08 -22.32 -1.87
CA ILE A 65 1.28 -23.70 -2.35
C ILE A 65 0.19 -24.11 -3.34
N ILE A 66 -1.09 -24.01 -2.98
CA ILE A 66 -2.18 -24.47 -3.85
C ILE A 66 -2.31 -23.55 -5.07
N ASN A 67 -2.58 -22.26 -4.87
CA ASN A 67 -2.82 -21.34 -5.98
C ASN A 67 -1.53 -20.98 -6.75
N GLY A 68 -0.45 -20.66 -6.02
CA GLY A 68 0.85 -20.35 -6.61
C GLY A 68 1.48 -21.57 -7.29
N GLY A 69 1.43 -22.75 -6.66
CA GLY A 69 1.92 -24.00 -7.27
C GLY A 69 1.20 -24.32 -8.57
N PHE A 70 -0.13 -24.22 -8.61
CA PHE A 70 -0.90 -24.41 -9.85
C PHE A 70 -0.54 -23.40 -10.93
N THR A 71 -0.31 -22.15 -10.56
CA THR A 71 0.18 -21.10 -11.47
C THR A 71 1.54 -21.48 -12.07
N VAL A 72 2.48 -21.96 -11.25
CA VAL A 72 3.80 -22.40 -11.71
C VAL A 72 3.68 -23.56 -12.69
N ILE A 73 2.87 -24.57 -12.39
CA ILE A 73 2.76 -25.72 -13.28
C ILE A 73 2.10 -25.33 -14.62
N ILE A 74 1.11 -24.43 -14.61
CA ILE A 74 0.54 -23.86 -15.84
C ILE A 74 1.62 -23.17 -16.66
N LEU A 75 2.45 -22.33 -16.04
CA LEU A 75 3.54 -21.64 -16.73
C LEU A 75 4.58 -22.61 -17.29
N THR A 76 5.01 -23.61 -16.51
CA THR A 76 5.95 -24.64 -16.97
C THR A 76 5.40 -25.39 -18.19
N LYS A 77 4.12 -25.73 -18.17
CA LYS A 77 3.50 -26.44 -19.30
C LYS A 77 3.33 -25.54 -20.52
N GLU A 78 2.92 -24.29 -20.36
CA GLU A 78 2.85 -23.33 -21.46
C GLU A 78 4.20 -23.20 -22.17
N VAL A 79 5.32 -23.22 -21.41
CA VAL A 79 6.67 -23.22 -21.98
C VAL A 79 7.01 -24.50 -22.75
N ILE A 80 6.57 -25.68 -22.26
CA ILE A 80 6.90 -26.99 -22.85
C ILE A 80 5.99 -27.34 -24.05
N SER A 81 4.72 -26.93 -24.02
CA SER A 81 3.68 -27.41 -24.94
C SER A 81 3.40 -26.48 -26.13
N ASP A 82 4.12 -25.36 -26.26
CA ASP A 82 3.94 -24.35 -27.32
C ASP A 82 2.49 -23.88 -27.55
N LEU A 83 1.62 -24.06 -26.53
CA LEU A 83 0.40 -23.28 -26.38
C LEU A 83 0.86 -21.83 -26.25
N ASN A 84 0.80 -21.07 -27.34
CA ASN A 84 1.40 -19.75 -27.47
C ASN A 84 0.57 -18.66 -26.76
N SER A 85 0.13 -18.91 -25.52
CA SER A 85 -0.73 -17.99 -24.77
C SER A 85 0.13 -16.91 -24.11
N ALA A 86 0.66 -15.99 -24.93
CA ALA A 86 1.54 -14.89 -24.48
C ALA A 86 0.96 -14.12 -23.28
N TRP A 87 -0.38 -14.03 -23.18
CA TRP A 87 -1.02 -13.38 -22.04
C TRP A 87 -0.88 -14.15 -20.72
N ILE A 88 -0.91 -15.49 -20.71
CA ILE A 88 -0.70 -16.29 -19.50
C ILE A 88 0.73 -16.10 -19.00
N ARG A 89 1.71 -16.20 -19.93
CA ARG A 89 3.14 -16.06 -19.63
C ARG A 89 3.53 -14.69 -19.07
N ILE A 90 2.69 -13.66 -19.26
CA ILE A 90 2.96 -12.28 -18.81
C ILE A 90 2.07 -11.90 -17.63
N CYS A 91 0.76 -12.16 -17.69
CA CYS A 91 -0.18 -11.78 -16.64
C CYS A 91 0.07 -12.55 -15.34
N PHE A 92 0.33 -13.85 -15.40
CA PHE A 92 0.45 -14.68 -14.19
C PHE A 92 1.72 -14.36 -13.39
N PRO A 93 2.90 -14.17 -14.01
CA PRO A 93 4.07 -13.70 -13.28
C PRO A 93 3.91 -12.30 -12.68
N LEU A 94 3.21 -11.38 -13.36
CA LEU A 94 2.93 -10.05 -12.80
C LEU A 94 2.03 -10.13 -11.56
N LEU A 95 0.97 -10.94 -11.61
CA LEU A 95 0.12 -11.21 -10.44
C LEU A 95 0.91 -11.88 -9.31
N GLY A 96 1.80 -12.83 -9.65
CA GLY A 96 2.70 -13.47 -8.69
C GLY A 96 3.67 -12.48 -8.03
N CYS A 97 4.20 -11.51 -8.79
CA CYS A 97 5.05 -10.44 -8.26
C CYS A 97 4.28 -9.56 -7.25
N VAL A 98 3.04 -9.16 -7.57
CA VAL A 98 2.18 -8.39 -6.65
C VAL A 98 1.90 -9.17 -5.37
N MET A 99 1.49 -10.44 -5.51
CA MET A 99 1.23 -11.33 -4.38
C MET A 99 2.46 -11.51 -3.50
N GLY A 100 3.61 -11.76 -4.10
CA GLY A 100 4.88 -11.94 -3.40
C GLY A 100 5.33 -10.67 -2.67
N ALA A 101 5.13 -9.50 -3.28
CA ALA A 101 5.43 -8.21 -2.64
C ALA A 101 4.55 -7.96 -1.41
N LEU A 102 3.24 -8.18 -1.54
CA LEU A 102 2.29 -8.05 -0.43
C LEU A 102 2.58 -9.04 0.69
N PHE A 103 2.86 -10.30 0.35
CA PHE A 103 3.24 -11.32 1.32
C PHE A 103 4.52 -10.96 2.06
N SER A 104 5.56 -10.54 1.33
CA SER A 104 6.84 -10.10 1.91
C SER A 104 6.64 -8.90 2.83
N PHE A 105 5.76 -7.98 2.47
CA PHE A 105 5.40 -6.85 3.32
C PHE A 105 4.72 -7.30 4.62
N VAL A 106 3.72 -8.20 4.55
CA VAL A 106 3.04 -8.69 5.75
C VAL A 106 3.97 -9.49 6.65
N LEU A 107 4.87 -10.30 6.08
CA LEU A 107 5.94 -10.95 6.83
C LEU A 107 6.86 -9.93 7.51
N ASN A 108 7.30 -8.91 6.79
CA ASN A 108 8.20 -7.88 7.30
C ASN A 108 7.53 -7.11 8.46
N ILE A 109 6.26 -6.77 8.33
CA ILE A 109 5.49 -6.12 9.38
C ILE A 109 5.26 -7.05 10.57
N SER A 110 4.97 -8.32 10.34
CA SER A 110 4.78 -9.29 11.42
C SER A 110 6.08 -9.51 12.21
N TYR A 111 7.22 -9.52 11.51
CA TYR A 111 8.54 -9.66 12.11
C TYR A 111 8.97 -8.41 12.87
N ASN A 112 8.77 -7.22 12.30
CA ASN A 112 9.10 -5.92 12.91
C ASN A 112 7.85 -5.26 13.52
N ALA A 113 6.96 -6.06 14.12
CA ALA A 113 5.65 -5.58 14.57
C ALA A 113 5.81 -4.45 15.57
N LEU A 114 6.74 -4.60 16.52
CA LEU A 114 7.00 -3.60 17.55
C LEU A 114 7.49 -2.27 16.95
N GLU A 115 8.44 -2.30 16.02
CA GLU A 115 8.95 -1.09 15.36
C GLU A 115 7.86 -0.42 14.52
N ALA A 116 7.10 -1.20 13.74
CA ALA A 116 6.02 -0.69 12.90
C ALA A 116 4.91 -0.03 13.73
N THR A 117 4.48 -0.67 14.82
CA THR A 117 3.47 -0.09 15.72
C THR A 117 3.99 1.14 16.44
N ASN A 118 5.25 1.12 16.91
CA ASN A 118 5.85 2.26 17.58
C ASN A 118 5.98 3.47 16.63
N LEU A 119 6.33 3.24 15.37
CA LEU A 119 6.38 4.30 14.36
C LEU A 119 5.01 4.96 14.20
N VAL A 120 3.96 4.16 13.97
CA VAL A 120 2.61 4.70 13.77
C VAL A 120 2.08 5.38 15.03
N ASP A 121 2.25 4.78 16.21
CA ASP A 121 1.84 5.37 17.48
C ASP A 121 2.54 6.72 17.74
N ASN A 122 3.84 6.81 17.44
CA ASN A 122 4.59 8.06 17.59
C ASN A 122 4.13 9.13 16.59
N LEU A 123 3.83 8.75 15.34
CA LEU A 123 3.26 9.66 14.35
C LEU A 123 1.88 10.18 14.79
N ILE A 124 1.00 9.31 15.27
CA ILE A 124 -0.33 9.68 15.78
C ILE A 124 -0.21 10.65 16.97
N ARG A 125 0.66 10.34 17.94
CA ARG A 125 0.90 11.20 19.10
C ARG A 125 1.46 12.57 18.70
N LEU A 126 2.36 12.59 17.72
CA LEU A 126 2.96 13.83 17.21
C LEU A 126 1.93 14.67 16.45
N GLU A 127 1.17 14.06 15.54
CA GLU A 127 0.08 14.72 14.79
C GLU A 127 -0.94 15.34 15.75
N ARG A 128 -1.40 14.58 16.76
CA ARG A 128 -2.37 15.04 17.76
C ARG A 128 -1.85 16.25 18.55
N ARG A 129 -0.59 16.20 18.98
CA ARG A 129 0.03 17.29 19.73
C ARG A 129 0.13 18.57 18.89
N ILE A 130 0.62 18.43 17.66
CA ILE A 130 0.79 19.57 16.75
C ILE A 130 -0.57 20.16 16.38
N LEU A 131 -1.61 19.34 16.17
CA LEU A 131 -2.97 19.80 15.95
C LEU A 131 -3.57 20.51 17.15
N HIS A 132 -3.25 20.07 18.37
CA HIS A 132 -3.67 20.76 19.58
C HIS A 132 -3.04 22.16 19.66
N ASP A 133 -1.75 22.25 19.38
CA ASP A 133 -0.95 23.47 19.49
C ASP A 133 -1.15 24.45 18.31
N SER A 134 -1.75 24.00 17.20
CA SER A 134 -2.02 24.83 16.02
C SER A 134 -3.20 25.79 16.25
N SER A 135 -3.19 26.95 15.56
CA SER A 135 -4.33 27.87 15.53
C SER A 135 -5.50 27.31 14.70
N SER A 136 -6.70 27.92 14.81
CA SER A 136 -7.88 27.55 14.02
C SER A 136 -7.64 27.64 12.51
N ASP A 137 -6.92 28.66 12.07
CA ASP A 137 -6.76 28.97 10.65
C ASP A 137 -5.81 27.96 9.98
N ILE A 138 -4.78 27.52 10.71
CA ILE A 138 -3.87 26.44 10.28
C ILE A 138 -4.60 25.09 10.23
N LYS A 139 -5.50 24.87 11.18
CA LYS A 139 -6.34 23.66 11.23
C LYS A 139 -7.29 23.56 10.03
N GLU A 140 -7.81 24.69 9.54
CA GLU A 140 -8.69 24.72 8.37
C GLU A 140 -7.94 24.50 7.04
N SER A 141 -6.69 24.94 6.94
CA SER A 141 -5.85 24.76 5.75
C SER A 141 -5.30 23.33 5.57
N THR A 142 -5.54 22.45 6.56
CA THR A 142 -4.94 21.11 6.59
C THR A 142 -5.65 20.17 5.61
N PRO A 143 -4.92 19.43 4.75
CA PRO A 143 -5.53 18.50 3.79
C PRO A 143 -6.31 17.39 4.51
N ARG A 144 -7.54 17.13 4.06
CA ARG A 144 -8.47 16.17 4.69
C ARG A 144 -8.64 14.85 3.93
N TYR A 145 -8.23 14.80 2.67
CA TYR A 145 -8.29 13.59 1.82
C TYR A 145 -9.64 12.82 1.85
N ASN A 146 -10.76 13.52 2.03
CA ASN A 146 -12.09 12.92 2.20
C ASN A 146 -12.45 11.91 1.11
N ASN A 147 -12.14 12.23 -0.16
CA ASN A 147 -12.42 11.35 -1.29
C ASN A 147 -11.61 10.05 -1.22
N LEU A 148 -10.34 10.13 -0.84
CA LEU A 148 -9.49 8.93 -0.70
C LEU A 148 -10.01 8.03 0.42
N ILE A 149 -10.34 8.61 1.58
CA ILE A 149 -10.91 7.86 2.71
C ILE A 149 -12.23 7.21 2.31
N LEU A 150 -13.10 7.93 1.60
CA LEU A 150 -14.38 7.41 1.13
C LEU A 150 -14.17 6.25 0.15
N THR A 151 -13.26 6.41 -0.81
CA THR A 151 -12.92 5.36 -1.78
C THR A 151 -12.37 4.13 -1.07
N LEU A 152 -11.44 4.28 -0.12
CA LEU A 152 -10.89 3.16 0.64
C LEU A 152 -11.95 2.47 1.52
N LYS A 153 -12.90 3.23 2.09
CA LYS A 153 -14.03 2.67 2.85
C LYS A 153 -14.95 1.84 1.97
N LEU A 154 -15.28 2.37 0.80
CA LEU A 154 -16.11 1.65 -0.16
C LEU A 154 -15.38 0.39 -0.65
N GLN A 155 -14.12 0.53 -1.05
CA GLN A 155 -13.31 -0.56 -1.57
C GLN A 155 -13.10 -1.66 -0.53
N GLY A 156 -12.76 -1.32 0.72
CA GLY A 156 -12.63 -2.27 1.82
C GLY A 156 -13.91 -3.10 2.03
N ARG A 157 -15.07 -2.44 2.11
CA ARG A 157 -16.36 -3.13 2.26
C ARG A 157 -16.72 -4.02 1.08
N MET A 158 -16.31 -3.62 -0.13
CA MET A 158 -16.58 -4.39 -1.34
C MET A 158 -15.60 -5.55 -1.54
N PHE A 159 -14.38 -5.49 -0.97
CA PHE A 159 -13.35 -6.51 -1.18
C PHE A 159 -13.80 -7.92 -0.79
N THR A 160 -14.41 -8.07 0.39
CA THR A 160 -14.88 -9.38 0.87
C THR A 160 -15.94 -9.99 -0.04
N PRO A 161 -17.11 -9.36 -0.29
CA PRO A 161 -18.13 -9.94 -1.17
C PRO A 161 -17.63 -10.10 -2.61
N LEU A 162 -16.81 -9.18 -3.12
CA LEU A 162 -16.20 -9.33 -4.45
C LEU A 162 -15.27 -10.53 -4.50
N GLY A 163 -14.55 -10.88 -3.43
CA GLY A 163 -13.73 -12.08 -3.36
C GLY A 163 -14.53 -13.35 -3.64
N PHE A 164 -15.73 -13.48 -3.04
CA PHE A 164 -16.63 -14.60 -3.31
C PHE A 164 -17.12 -14.63 -4.76
N VAL A 165 -17.49 -13.46 -5.30
CA VAL A 165 -17.99 -13.35 -6.67
C VAL A 165 -16.87 -13.66 -7.68
N ILE A 166 -15.70 -13.07 -7.52
CA ILE A 166 -14.54 -13.27 -8.40
C ILE A 166 -14.08 -14.73 -8.36
N ALA A 167 -14.00 -15.35 -7.18
CA ALA A 167 -13.68 -16.77 -7.08
C ALA A 167 -14.72 -17.64 -7.78
N GLY A 168 -16.02 -17.33 -7.60
CA GLY A 168 -17.13 -18.04 -8.24
C GLY A 168 -17.08 -17.95 -9.75
N LEU A 169 -16.96 -16.73 -10.30
CA LEU A 169 -16.82 -16.50 -11.73
C LEU A 169 -15.53 -17.11 -12.28
N GLY A 170 -14.45 -17.04 -11.52
CA GLY A 170 -13.14 -17.61 -11.88
C GLY A 170 -13.18 -19.13 -12.04
N VAL A 171 -13.89 -19.84 -11.15
CA VAL A 171 -14.07 -21.29 -11.27
C VAL A 171 -15.12 -21.62 -12.35
N TYR A 172 -16.23 -20.89 -12.38
CA TYR A 172 -17.32 -21.15 -13.34
C TYR A 172 -16.88 -20.96 -14.79
N PHE A 173 -16.09 -19.91 -15.07
CA PHE A 173 -15.58 -19.64 -16.41
C PHE A 173 -14.20 -20.24 -16.70
N ASN A 174 -13.68 -21.08 -15.81
CA ASN A 174 -12.33 -21.66 -15.90
C ASN A 174 -11.20 -20.64 -16.08
N MET A 175 -11.32 -19.47 -15.43
CA MET A 175 -10.33 -18.37 -15.47
C MET A 175 -9.36 -18.37 -14.31
N CYS A 176 -9.54 -19.28 -13.36
CA CYS A 176 -8.59 -19.49 -12.29
C CYS A 176 -7.62 -20.63 -12.63
N PRO A 177 -6.44 -20.69 -12.00
CA PRO A 177 -5.50 -21.78 -12.17
C PRO A 177 -6.16 -23.15 -12.00
N HIS A 178 -7.05 -23.26 -11.01
CA HIS A 178 -7.83 -24.47 -10.75
C HIS A 178 -8.75 -24.87 -11.91
N GLY A 179 -9.50 -23.93 -12.47
CA GLY A 179 -10.41 -24.20 -13.58
C GLY A 179 -9.65 -24.65 -14.84
N PHE A 180 -8.51 -24.01 -15.11
CA PHE A 180 -7.62 -24.41 -16.20
C PHE A 180 -7.09 -25.84 -16.03
N LEU A 181 -6.70 -26.22 -14.81
CA LEU A 181 -6.28 -27.59 -14.49
C LEU A 181 -7.40 -28.61 -14.65
N LEU A 182 -8.59 -28.29 -14.14
CA LEU A 182 -9.75 -29.17 -14.22
C LEU A 182 -10.19 -29.40 -15.67
N GLU A 183 -10.14 -28.36 -16.51
CA GLU A 183 -10.53 -28.44 -17.91
C GLU A 183 -9.46 -29.12 -18.77
N GLN A 184 -8.20 -28.69 -18.68
CA GLN A 184 -7.16 -29.20 -19.57
C GLN A 184 -6.55 -30.54 -19.14
N TRP A 185 -6.44 -30.83 -17.84
CA TRP A 185 -5.67 -32.00 -17.37
C TRP A 185 -6.57 -33.14 -16.92
N HIS A 186 -7.64 -32.81 -16.21
CA HIS A 186 -8.58 -33.81 -15.73
C HIS A 186 -9.85 -33.87 -16.58
N GLY A 187 -10.01 -33.00 -17.58
CA GLY A 187 -11.21 -32.92 -18.42
C GLY A 187 -11.71 -34.26 -18.96
N PRO A 188 -10.86 -35.08 -19.62
CA PRO A 188 -11.26 -36.37 -20.17
C PRO A 188 -11.70 -37.39 -19.09
N TYR A 189 -11.06 -37.37 -17.92
CA TYR A 189 -11.41 -38.24 -16.80
C TYR A 189 -12.68 -37.77 -16.08
N LEU A 190 -12.80 -36.47 -15.85
CA LEU A 190 -13.95 -35.83 -15.21
C LEU A 190 -15.20 -35.82 -16.09
N MET A 191 -15.05 -36.03 -17.41
CA MET A 191 -16.17 -36.23 -18.34
C MET A 191 -17.03 -37.44 -18.02
N ASN A 192 -16.43 -38.49 -17.45
CA ASN A 192 -17.14 -39.71 -17.11
C ASN A 192 -17.54 -39.77 -15.63
N HIS A 193 -17.18 -38.75 -14.84
CA HIS A 193 -17.35 -38.73 -13.39
C HIS A 193 -17.86 -37.36 -12.89
N ASP A 194 -19.15 -37.10 -13.13
CA ASP A 194 -19.78 -35.81 -12.80
C ASP A 194 -19.70 -35.47 -11.31
N TRP A 195 -19.77 -36.45 -10.41
CA TRP A 195 -19.64 -36.23 -8.97
C TRP A 195 -18.24 -35.74 -8.58
N ILE A 196 -17.18 -36.35 -9.15
CA ILE A 196 -15.79 -35.92 -8.92
C ILE A 196 -15.57 -34.51 -9.48
N ARG A 197 -16.14 -34.23 -10.64
CA ARG A 197 -16.10 -32.89 -11.26
C ARG A 197 -16.72 -31.83 -10.36
N TRP A 198 -17.88 -32.10 -9.79
CA TRP A 198 -18.55 -31.17 -8.86
C TRP A 198 -17.74 -30.96 -7.57
N ILE A 199 -17.22 -32.03 -6.98
CA ILE A 199 -16.36 -31.95 -5.79
C ILE A 199 -15.11 -31.11 -6.09
N ALA A 200 -14.45 -31.37 -7.22
CA ALA A 200 -13.24 -30.66 -7.58
C ALA A 200 -13.50 -29.16 -7.85
N ARG A 201 -14.61 -28.81 -8.51
CA ARG A 201 -15.04 -27.42 -8.69
C ARG A 201 -15.39 -26.75 -7.37
N PHE A 202 -16.05 -27.45 -6.46
CA PHE A 202 -16.37 -26.93 -5.13
C PHE A 202 -15.10 -26.67 -4.30
N LEU A 203 -14.16 -27.61 -4.27
CA LEU A 203 -12.86 -27.44 -3.59
C LEU A 203 -12.06 -26.29 -4.20
N SER A 204 -12.09 -26.16 -5.53
CA SER A 204 -11.45 -25.05 -6.24
C SER A 204 -12.07 -23.71 -5.87
N TYR A 205 -13.40 -23.65 -5.76
CA TYR A 205 -14.11 -22.46 -5.32
C TYR A 205 -13.69 -22.08 -3.90
N VAL A 206 -13.69 -23.02 -2.96
CA VAL A 206 -13.26 -22.78 -1.58
C VAL A 206 -11.82 -22.27 -1.53
N ALA A 207 -10.88 -22.92 -2.24
CA ALA A 207 -9.48 -22.51 -2.28
C ALA A 207 -9.30 -21.10 -2.91
N MET A 208 -10.03 -20.78 -3.97
CA MET A 208 -10.00 -19.48 -4.63
C MET A 208 -10.63 -18.37 -3.77
N VAL A 209 -11.70 -18.68 -3.03
CA VAL A 209 -12.31 -17.73 -2.09
C VAL A 209 -11.33 -17.38 -0.99
N ILE A 210 -10.72 -18.38 -0.34
CA ILE A 210 -9.71 -18.16 0.69
C ILE A 210 -8.57 -17.30 0.13
N ALA A 211 -8.03 -17.67 -1.04
CA ALA A 211 -6.95 -16.91 -1.67
C ALA A 211 -7.33 -15.46 -2.00
N SER A 212 -8.55 -15.23 -2.51
CA SER A 212 -9.03 -13.88 -2.86
C SER A 212 -9.24 -13.01 -1.62
N VAL A 213 -9.79 -13.60 -0.54
CA VAL A 213 -10.01 -12.92 0.73
C VAL A 213 -8.68 -12.58 1.41
N GLU A 214 -7.76 -13.54 1.49
CA GLU A 214 -6.42 -13.32 2.05
C GLU A 214 -5.64 -12.27 1.26
N HIS A 215 -5.70 -12.31 -0.08
CA HIS A 215 -5.10 -11.28 -0.91
C HIS A 215 -5.71 -9.89 -0.65
N GLY A 216 -7.04 -9.81 -0.55
CA GLY A 216 -7.74 -8.56 -0.22
C GLY A 216 -7.33 -8.02 1.14
N GLN A 217 -7.16 -8.89 2.13
CA GLN A 217 -6.72 -8.53 3.47
C GLN A 217 -5.28 -8.02 3.50
N MET A 218 -4.35 -8.73 2.84
CA MET A 218 -2.95 -8.30 2.71
C MET A 218 -2.81 -6.97 1.95
N THR A 219 -3.60 -6.77 0.89
CA THR A 219 -3.64 -5.50 0.14
C THR A 219 -4.17 -4.36 1.00
N SER A 220 -5.19 -4.64 1.82
CA SER A 220 -5.83 -3.64 2.67
C SER A 220 -4.93 -3.21 3.83
N ILE A 221 -4.25 -4.15 4.51
CA ILE A 221 -3.30 -3.79 5.57
C ILE A 221 -2.09 -3.03 5.01
N PHE A 222 -1.60 -3.43 3.83
CA PHE A 222 -0.56 -2.70 3.10
C PHE A 222 -0.96 -1.28 2.81
N THR A 223 -2.12 -1.09 2.19
CA THR A 223 -2.62 0.23 1.83
C THR A 223 -2.85 1.07 3.08
N ALA A 224 -3.45 0.52 4.14
CA ALA A 224 -3.74 1.23 5.38
C ALA A 224 -2.46 1.71 6.09
N ILE A 225 -1.47 0.84 6.27
CA ILE A 225 -0.22 1.20 6.95
C ILE A 225 0.60 2.21 6.14
N LEU A 226 0.76 1.95 4.84
CA LEU A 226 1.51 2.84 3.96
C LEU A 226 0.90 4.25 3.90
N THR A 227 -0.42 4.34 3.67
CA THR A 227 -1.12 5.63 3.61
C THR A 227 -1.14 6.34 4.96
N THR A 228 -1.29 5.60 6.07
CA THR A 228 -1.20 6.14 7.43
C THR A 228 0.16 6.79 7.67
N ILE A 229 1.24 6.10 7.32
CA ILE A 229 2.60 6.62 7.48
C ILE A 229 2.81 7.87 6.63
N VAL A 230 2.58 7.77 5.31
CA VAL A 230 2.88 8.85 4.35
C VAL A 230 2.05 10.11 4.64
N PHE A 231 0.73 9.97 4.82
CA PHE A 231 -0.12 11.15 4.98
C PHE A 231 -0.05 11.78 6.37
N SER A 232 0.21 11.00 7.42
CA SER A 232 0.50 11.58 8.75
C SER A 232 1.78 12.41 8.68
N TRP A 233 2.80 11.90 7.98
CA TRP A 233 4.03 12.65 7.76
C TRP A 233 3.80 13.94 7.00
N GLU A 234 3.09 13.89 5.87
CA GLU A 234 2.77 15.06 5.06
C GLU A 234 2.02 16.11 5.89
N ARG A 235 1.04 15.65 6.68
CA ARG A 235 0.22 16.53 7.53
C ARG A 235 1.06 17.17 8.63
N ILE A 236 1.90 16.41 9.33
CA ILE A 236 2.82 16.95 10.35
C ILE A 236 3.77 17.97 9.73
N ALA A 237 4.35 17.66 8.57
CA ALA A 237 5.24 18.57 7.85
C ALA A 237 4.52 19.86 7.44
N ASN A 238 3.30 19.75 6.90
CA ASN A 238 2.48 20.89 6.51
C ASN A 238 2.11 21.76 7.72
N LEU A 239 1.61 21.16 8.80
CA LEU A 239 1.27 21.89 10.03
C LEU A 239 2.49 22.60 10.58
N THR A 240 3.62 21.89 10.74
CA THR A 240 4.87 22.44 11.28
C THR A 240 5.39 23.61 10.44
N SER A 241 5.26 23.53 9.11
CA SER A 241 5.69 24.60 8.19
C SER A 241 4.88 25.89 8.31
N GLN A 242 3.64 25.82 8.83
CA GLN A 242 2.74 26.96 8.93
C GLN A 242 2.71 27.60 10.32
N PHE A 243 3.44 27.06 11.31
CA PHE A 243 3.47 27.66 12.65
C PHE A 243 4.04 29.09 12.60
N PRO A 244 3.41 30.05 13.31
CA PRO A 244 3.98 31.37 13.46
C PRO A 244 5.27 31.29 14.26
N ILE A 245 6.32 32.00 13.83
CA ILE A 245 7.63 32.02 14.49
C ILE A 245 7.95 33.44 14.97
N GLN A 246 7.04 34.03 15.74
CA GLN A 246 7.15 35.42 16.18
C GLN A 246 7.82 35.55 17.55
N SER A 247 7.72 34.52 18.41
CA SER A 247 8.32 34.49 19.75
C SER A 247 9.37 33.37 19.90
N ALA A 248 10.26 33.52 20.88
CA ALA A 248 11.27 32.51 21.20
C ALA A 248 10.65 31.15 21.59
N ALA A 249 9.56 31.16 22.36
CA ALA A 249 8.84 29.94 22.73
C ALA A 249 8.21 29.23 21.52
N GLN A 250 7.66 30.01 20.56
CA GLN A 250 7.17 29.45 19.30
C GLN A 250 8.29 28.87 18.45
N PHE A 251 9.45 29.55 18.38
CA PHE A 251 10.62 29.03 17.68
C PHE A 251 11.10 27.70 18.29
N GLU A 252 11.23 27.63 19.61
CA GLU A 252 11.62 26.41 20.32
C GLU A 252 10.65 25.26 20.03
N ASN A 253 9.34 25.53 20.05
CA ASN A 253 8.32 24.54 19.72
C ASN A 253 8.45 24.00 18.29
N VAL A 254 8.66 24.88 17.30
CA VAL A 254 8.82 24.46 15.90
C VAL A 254 10.09 23.63 15.72
N VAL A 255 11.22 24.04 16.33
CA VAL A 255 12.47 23.26 16.30
C VAL A 255 12.29 21.90 16.99
N ARG A 256 11.58 21.85 18.12
CA ARG A 256 11.28 20.61 18.83
C ARG A 256 10.46 19.67 17.95
N ASN A 257 9.47 20.18 17.23
CA ASN A 257 8.63 19.39 16.33
C ASN A 257 9.46 18.82 15.17
N TYR A 258 10.32 19.61 14.53
CA TYR A 258 11.22 19.10 13.48
C TYR A 258 12.20 18.04 14.00
N ARG A 259 12.79 18.25 15.18
CA ARG A 259 13.68 17.26 15.81
C ARG A 259 12.95 15.97 16.15
N GLN A 260 11.73 16.06 16.66
CA GLN A 260 10.90 14.88 16.95
C GLN A 260 10.49 14.15 15.68
N LEU A 261 10.20 14.87 14.60
CA LEU A 261 9.91 14.27 13.30
C LEU A 261 11.12 13.46 12.79
N HIS A 262 12.32 14.04 12.86
CA HIS A 262 13.55 13.37 12.45
C HIS A 262 13.94 12.20 13.37
N LEU A 263 13.65 12.30 14.67
CA LEU A 263 13.86 11.19 15.60
C LEU A 263 12.87 10.04 15.36
N THR A 264 11.61 10.36 15.08
CA THR A 264 10.58 9.37 14.71
C THR A 264 10.95 8.68 13.40
N GLU A 265 11.44 9.43 12.41
CA GLU A 265 12.01 8.90 11.19
C GLU A 265 13.19 7.96 11.48
N LYS A 266 14.16 8.39 12.29
CA LYS A 266 15.34 7.59 12.61
C LYS A 266 14.98 6.25 13.25
N ILE A 267 13.96 6.21 14.11
CA ILE A 267 13.46 4.98 14.76
C ILE A 267 12.88 4.02 13.71
N GLY A 268 12.17 4.54 12.70
CA GLY A 268 11.54 3.75 11.64
C GLY A 268 12.31 3.72 10.32
N ARG A 269 13.55 4.23 10.27
CA ARG A 269 14.22 4.60 9.00
C ARG A 269 14.34 3.40 8.07
N ASP A 270 14.91 2.32 8.56
CA ASP A 270 15.12 1.11 7.76
C ASP A 270 13.80 0.51 7.27
N PHE A 271 12.76 0.55 8.11
CA PHE A 271 11.42 0.08 7.75
C PHE A 271 10.81 0.95 6.64
N VAL A 272 10.84 2.27 6.81
CA VAL A 272 10.27 3.23 5.84
C VAL A 272 11.03 3.19 4.52
N MET A 273 12.37 3.13 4.56
CA MET A 273 13.21 2.99 3.36
C MET A 273 12.82 1.76 2.55
N GLN A 274 12.70 0.60 3.22
CA GLN A 274 12.34 -0.66 2.56
C GLN A 274 10.92 -0.66 2.04
N VAL A 275 9.95 -0.18 2.83
CA VAL A 275 8.53 -0.16 2.45
C VAL A 275 8.31 0.76 1.25
N VAL A 276 8.86 1.98 1.27
CA VAL A 276 8.70 2.94 0.17
C VAL A 276 9.41 2.43 -1.09
N PHE A 277 10.65 1.93 -0.97
CA PHE A 277 11.39 1.37 -2.10
C PHE A 277 10.66 0.18 -2.75
N GLY A 278 10.26 -0.80 -1.94
CA GLY A 278 9.54 -1.99 -2.41
C GLY A 278 8.20 -1.63 -3.04
N THR A 279 7.47 -0.67 -2.46
CA THR A 279 6.21 -0.17 -3.03
C THR A 279 6.41 0.47 -4.40
N LEU A 280 7.35 1.41 -4.53
CA LEU A 280 7.59 2.12 -5.78
C LEU A 280 8.08 1.18 -6.88
N SER A 281 8.96 0.24 -6.54
CA SER A 281 9.41 -0.80 -7.47
C SER A 281 8.25 -1.68 -7.93
N THR A 282 7.41 -2.17 -7.01
CA THR A 282 6.24 -2.99 -7.34
C THR A 282 5.26 -2.24 -8.23
N ILE A 283 4.92 -0.99 -7.88
CA ILE A 283 4.03 -0.14 -8.68
C ILE A 283 4.59 0.07 -10.08
N SER A 284 5.89 0.37 -10.21
CA SER A 284 6.53 0.57 -11.51
C SER A 284 6.40 -0.68 -12.40
N THR A 285 6.74 -1.86 -11.85
CA THR A 285 6.62 -3.14 -12.57
C THR A 285 5.18 -3.45 -12.96
N VAL A 286 4.22 -3.26 -12.05
CA VAL A 286 2.80 -3.50 -12.29
C VAL A 286 2.25 -2.57 -13.36
N LEU A 287 2.50 -1.27 -13.25
CA LEU A 287 2.03 -0.30 -14.24
C LEU A 287 2.60 -0.60 -15.63
N SER A 288 3.92 -0.76 -15.74
CA SER A 288 4.54 -1.05 -17.04
C SER A 288 4.05 -2.36 -17.64
N GLY A 289 3.91 -3.41 -16.82
CA GLY A 289 3.43 -4.73 -17.24
C GLY A 289 1.97 -4.72 -17.70
N PHE A 290 1.06 -4.13 -16.92
CA PHE A 290 -0.36 -4.12 -17.26
C PHE A 290 -0.71 -3.09 -18.35
N ILE A 291 0.04 -2.00 -18.50
CA ILE A 291 -0.09 -1.12 -19.68
C ILE A 291 0.35 -1.88 -20.94
N TYR A 292 1.47 -2.59 -20.88
CA TYR A 292 1.91 -3.48 -21.97
C TYR A 292 0.81 -4.51 -22.33
N ILE A 293 0.23 -5.21 -21.33
CA ILE A 293 -0.86 -6.17 -21.57
C ILE A 293 -2.05 -5.48 -22.25
N THR A 294 -2.47 -4.31 -21.74
CA THR A 294 -3.64 -3.59 -22.23
C THR A 294 -3.48 -3.19 -23.70
N ILE A 295 -2.29 -2.76 -24.10
CA ILE A 295 -2.01 -2.29 -25.47
C ILE A 295 -1.68 -3.47 -26.41
N LYS A 296 -0.69 -4.30 -26.05
CA LYS A 296 -0.09 -5.31 -26.94
C LYS A 296 -0.91 -6.59 -27.04
N LEU A 297 -1.65 -6.94 -25.98
CA LEU A 297 -2.47 -8.16 -25.92
C LEU A 297 -3.96 -7.89 -26.14
N TYR A 298 -4.32 -6.69 -26.58
CA TYR A 298 -5.67 -6.40 -27.05
C TYR A 298 -6.07 -7.35 -28.19
N GLY A 299 -7.25 -7.96 -28.08
CA GLY A 299 -7.74 -8.95 -29.04
C GLY A 299 -7.08 -10.34 -28.96
N LYS A 300 -5.98 -10.50 -28.21
CA LYS A 300 -5.29 -11.79 -27.99
C LYS A 300 -5.63 -12.42 -26.64
N MET A 301 -5.97 -11.59 -25.66
CA MET A 301 -6.43 -12.03 -24.36
C MET A 301 -7.94 -12.33 -24.41
N PRO A 302 -8.43 -13.38 -23.71
CA PRO A 302 -9.87 -13.63 -23.63
C PRO A 302 -10.62 -12.39 -23.13
N MET A 303 -11.65 -11.95 -23.88
CA MET A 303 -12.41 -10.71 -23.57
C MET A 303 -13.04 -10.70 -22.17
N LYS A 304 -13.22 -11.88 -21.57
CA LYS A 304 -13.74 -12.02 -20.22
C LYS A 304 -12.69 -11.68 -19.14
N VAL A 305 -11.40 -11.80 -19.45
CA VAL A 305 -10.28 -11.51 -18.54
C VAL A 305 -9.64 -10.15 -18.87
N TYR A 306 -9.69 -9.73 -20.14
CA TYR A 306 -9.11 -8.47 -20.61
C TYR A 306 -9.44 -7.23 -19.75
N PRO A 307 -10.69 -7.01 -19.27
CA PRO A 307 -11.04 -5.85 -18.45
C PRO A 307 -10.28 -5.76 -17.11
N LEU A 308 -9.70 -6.86 -16.63
CA LEU A 308 -8.91 -6.88 -15.40
C LEU A 308 -7.63 -6.03 -15.52
N ALA A 309 -6.95 -6.08 -16.67
CA ALA A 309 -5.71 -5.34 -16.90
C ALA A 309 -5.87 -3.81 -16.80
N PRO A 310 -6.81 -3.16 -17.53
CA PRO A 310 -7.03 -1.72 -17.40
C PRO A 310 -7.59 -1.34 -16.03
N TYR A 311 -8.37 -2.22 -15.38
CA TYR A 311 -8.82 -2.00 -14.01
C TYR A 311 -7.64 -1.93 -13.01
N ILE A 312 -6.73 -2.92 -13.05
CA ILE A 312 -5.53 -2.93 -12.19
C ILE A 312 -4.67 -1.70 -12.46
N CYS A 313 -4.45 -1.32 -13.73
CA CYS A 313 -3.77 -0.08 -14.09
C CYS A 313 -4.42 1.14 -13.45
N PHE A 314 -5.74 1.29 -13.60
CA PHE A 314 -6.47 2.45 -13.10
C PHE A 314 -6.37 2.57 -11.57
N VAL A 315 -6.61 1.47 -10.84
CA VAL A 315 -6.50 1.44 -9.38
C VAL A 315 -5.08 1.76 -8.94
N THR A 316 -4.08 1.17 -9.59
CA THR A 316 -2.67 1.38 -9.28
C THR A 316 -2.26 2.84 -9.53
N LEU A 317 -2.64 3.42 -10.68
CA LEU A 317 -2.39 4.84 -11.00
C LEU A 317 -3.08 5.77 -9.99
N PHE A 318 -4.33 5.49 -9.63
CA PHE A 318 -5.07 6.28 -8.65
C PHE A 318 -4.35 6.30 -7.30
N LEU A 319 -3.96 5.13 -6.78
CA LEU A 319 -3.23 5.03 -5.52
C LEU A 319 -1.86 5.73 -5.61
N THR A 320 -1.12 5.48 -6.68
CA THR A 320 0.22 6.06 -6.93
C THR A 320 0.17 7.58 -6.99
N TYR A 321 -0.87 8.15 -7.61
CA TYR A 321 -1.05 9.60 -7.70
C TYR A 321 -1.10 10.26 -6.32
N PHE A 322 -1.88 9.71 -5.38
CA PHE A 322 -1.96 10.26 -4.03
C PHE A 322 -0.68 9.98 -3.22
N LEU A 323 -0.11 8.79 -3.35
CA LEU A 323 1.10 8.38 -2.63
C LEU A 323 2.31 9.24 -3.01
N LEU A 324 2.59 9.38 -4.30
CA LEU A 324 3.71 10.20 -4.79
C LEU A 324 3.51 11.67 -4.40
N ARG A 325 2.28 12.19 -4.48
CA ARG A 325 1.97 13.55 -4.05
C ARG A 325 2.22 13.75 -2.55
N GLY A 326 1.85 12.78 -1.72
CA GLY A 326 2.09 12.82 -0.28
C GLY A 326 3.58 12.81 0.04
N ILE A 327 4.33 11.87 -0.55
CA ILE A 327 5.77 11.71 -0.36
C ILE A 327 6.55 12.97 -0.82
N GLU A 328 6.29 13.46 -2.04
CA GLU A 328 6.90 14.70 -2.58
C GLU A 328 6.47 15.93 -1.74
N GLY A 329 5.23 15.93 -1.24
CA GLY A 329 4.69 16.96 -0.36
C GLY A 329 5.44 17.07 0.96
N VAL A 330 5.89 15.96 1.55
CA VAL A 330 6.67 15.96 2.80
C VAL A 330 7.96 16.77 2.62
N ASN A 331 8.76 16.47 1.59
CA ASN A 331 10.02 17.16 1.31
C ASN A 331 9.77 18.66 1.07
N ASN A 332 8.84 18.98 0.18
CA ASN A 332 8.48 20.36 -0.17
C ASN A 332 8.07 21.21 1.05
N ARG A 333 7.20 20.67 1.92
CA ARG A 333 6.69 21.38 3.10
C ARG A 333 7.77 21.52 4.17
N CYS A 334 8.58 20.49 4.37
CA CYS A 334 9.74 20.55 5.25
C CYS A 334 10.75 21.60 4.77
N ALA A 335 11.11 21.61 3.49
CA ALA A 335 12.02 22.58 2.90
C ALA A 335 11.51 24.02 3.06
N LYS A 336 10.23 24.26 2.74
CA LYS A 336 9.59 25.59 2.91
C LYS A 336 9.60 26.04 4.37
N GLY A 337 9.17 25.19 5.30
CA GLY A 337 9.15 25.55 6.72
C GLY A 337 10.54 25.79 7.30
N LEU A 338 11.55 25.01 6.87
CA LEU A 338 12.95 25.23 7.24
C LEU A 338 13.53 26.51 6.64
N ALA A 339 13.17 26.87 5.41
CA ALA A 339 13.55 28.15 4.82
C ALA A 339 12.95 29.32 5.61
N SER A 340 11.67 29.25 5.97
CA SER A 340 11.02 30.23 6.85
C SER A 340 11.69 30.32 8.22
N LEU A 341 12.08 29.18 8.80
CA LEU A 341 12.89 29.17 10.02
C LEU A 341 14.23 29.88 9.82
N LYS A 342 14.93 29.67 8.70
CA LYS A 342 16.25 30.28 8.46
C LYS A 342 16.19 31.78 8.15
N MET A 343 15.11 32.27 7.54
CA MET A 343 14.98 33.66 7.07
C MET A 343 14.46 34.67 8.10
N CYS A 344 13.97 34.25 9.27
CA CYS A 344 13.51 35.19 10.31
C CYS A 344 14.64 36.15 10.74
N ARG A 345 14.52 37.43 10.34
CA ARG A 345 15.53 38.51 10.51
C ARG A 345 15.85 38.87 11.96
N THR A 346 14.99 38.56 12.92
CA THR A 346 15.04 39.01 14.33
C THR A 346 15.51 37.92 15.30
N ARG A 347 16.55 37.14 14.98
CA ARG A 347 17.01 36.04 15.85
C ARG A 347 18.40 36.24 16.42
N ARG A 348 18.60 35.74 17.65
CA ARG A 348 19.92 35.70 18.29
C ARG A 348 20.84 34.71 17.56
N SER A 349 22.16 34.92 17.65
CA SER A 349 23.17 34.09 16.94
C SER A 349 23.03 32.59 17.20
N LEU A 350 22.63 32.21 18.42
CA LEU A 350 22.41 30.82 18.84
C LEU A 350 21.20 30.18 18.15
N GLU A 351 20.07 30.90 18.06
CA GLU A 351 18.86 30.42 17.38
C GLU A 351 19.09 30.24 15.88
N LYS A 352 19.92 31.10 15.28
CA LYS A 352 20.35 30.97 13.90
C LYS A 352 21.17 29.69 13.69
N ARG A 353 22.12 29.40 14.59
CA ARG A 353 22.91 28.14 14.57
C ARG A 353 22.01 26.91 14.71
N VAL A 354 21.04 26.96 15.63
CA VAL A 354 20.07 25.87 15.83
C VAL A 354 19.22 25.66 14.57
N ALA A 355 18.70 26.72 13.96
CA ALA A 355 17.91 26.62 12.72
C ALA A 355 18.74 26.07 11.55
N THR A 356 20.02 26.43 11.44
CA THR A 356 20.92 25.87 10.42
C THR A 356 21.30 24.41 10.67
N SER A 357 21.26 23.95 11.93
CA SER A 357 21.56 22.56 12.29
C SER A 357 20.45 21.56 11.94
N VAL A 358 19.23 22.04 11.66
CA VAL A 358 18.11 21.16 11.30
C VAL A 358 18.23 20.81 9.81
N PRO A 359 18.45 19.53 9.46
CA PRO A 359 18.58 19.11 8.07
C PRO A 359 17.24 19.21 7.34
N VAL A 360 17.31 19.42 6.01
CA VAL A 360 16.13 19.27 5.16
C VAL A 360 15.76 17.80 5.10
N PHE A 361 14.48 17.53 5.31
CA PHE A 361 13.94 16.18 5.34
C PHE A 361 13.71 15.69 3.91
N ALA A 362 14.48 14.70 3.49
CA ALA A 362 14.25 13.95 2.27
C ALA A 362 14.03 12.49 2.66
N ILE A 363 12.99 11.85 2.12
CA ILE A 363 12.69 10.45 2.43
C ILE A 363 13.76 9.60 1.73
N PRO A 364 14.64 8.92 2.48
CA PRO A 364 15.59 8.00 1.87
C PRO A 364 14.84 6.75 1.39
N CYS A 365 15.29 6.18 0.29
CA CYS A 365 14.80 4.93 -0.28
C CYS A 365 15.97 3.97 -0.44
N GLY A 366 15.77 2.71 -0.07
CA GLY A 366 16.80 1.69 -0.22
C GLY A 366 16.58 0.48 0.67
N MET A 367 17.66 -0.28 0.88
CA MET A 367 17.67 -1.44 1.76
C MET A 367 18.28 -1.07 3.12
N ARG A 368 18.07 -1.92 4.14
CA ARG A 368 18.59 -1.72 5.51
C ARG A 368 20.05 -1.26 5.48
N GLY A 369 20.32 -0.09 6.08
CA GLY A 369 21.66 0.48 6.14
C GLY A 369 22.24 1.04 4.83
N TYR A 370 21.56 0.91 3.68
CA TYR A 370 22.04 1.41 2.39
C TYR A 370 21.00 2.28 1.68
N GLU A 371 21.34 3.55 1.51
CA GLU A 371 20.53 4.50 0.77
C GLU A 371 20.83 4.41 -0.73
N MET A 372 19.81 4.06 -1.52
CA MET A 372 19.93 3.95 -2.98
C MET A 372 19.61 5.28 -3.67
N PHE A 373 18.54 5.94 -3.23
CA PHE A 373 18.15 7.25 -3.73
C PHE A 373 17.31 7.99 -2.67
N LYS A 374 17.10 9.29 -2.89
CA LYS A 374 16.20 10.12 -2.09
C LYS A 374 15.04 10.60 -2.94
N ILE A 375 13.89 10.77 -2.31
CA ILE A 375 12.74 11.39 -2.98
C ILE A 375 12.84 12.90 -2.80
N GLU A 376 13.04 13.58 -3.92
CA GLU A 376 13.21 15.03 -4.03
C GLU A 376 12.12 15.66 -4.91
N ASP A 377 12.15 16.98 -5.03
CA ASP A 377 11.18 17.72 -5.84
C ASP A 377 11.29 17.31 -7.32
N GLY A 378 10.15 17.05 -7.97
CA GLY A 378 10.11 16.57 -9.35
C GLY A 378 10.26 15.06 -9.50
N TYR A 379 10.48 14.31 -8.40
CA TYR A 379 10.56 12.84 -8.43
C TYR A 379 9.33 12.20 -9.08
N ARG A 380 8.13 12.78 -8.87
CA ARG A 380 6.89 12.29 -9.48
C ARG A 380 6.95 12.25 -11.00
N LEU A 381 7.53 13.28 -11.64
CA LEU A 381 7.68 13.30 -13.10
C LEU A 381 8.66 12.23 -13.55
N GLY A 382 9.81 12.12 -12.86
CA GLY A 382 10.81 11.08 -13.11
C GLY A 382 10.25 9.67 -12.95
N PHE A 383 9.40 9.44 -11.96
CA PHE A 383 8.73 8.15 -11.74
C PHE A 383 7.83 7.77 -12.93
N TYR A 384 6.96 8.69 -13.37
CA TYR A 384 6.09 8.40 -14.52
C TYR A 384 6.85 8.29 -15.84
N ALA A 385 7.94 9.05 -16.01
CA ALA A 385 8.85 8.88 -17.14
C ALA A 385 9.50 7.49 -17.13
N MET A 386 9.98 7.02 -15.99
CA MET A 386 10.53 5.66 -15.84
C MET A 386 9.48 4.58 -16.17
N VAL A 387 8.24 4.74 -15.69
CA VAL A 387 7.14 3.82 -16.03
C VAL A 387 6.88 3.81 -17.53
N LEU A 388 6.87 4.99 -18.17
CA LEU A 388 6.69 5.13 -19.61
C LEU A 388 7.84 4.48 -20.39
N ASP A 389 9.10 4.75 -20.01
CA ASP A 389 10.29 4.18 -20.64
C ASP A 389 10.31 2.66 -20.51
N ASN A 390 10.03 2.13 -19.32
CA ASN A 390 9.91 0.69 -19.11
C ASN A 390 8.79 0.09 -19.97
N THR A 391 7.63 0.76 -20.06
CA THR A 391 6.53 0.32 -20.92
C THR A 391 6.93 0.34 -22.39
N TRP A 392 7.60 1.40 -22.84
CA TRP A 392 8.05 1.56 -24.22
C TRP A 392 9.07 0.49 -24.58
N ASN A 393 10.04 0.24 -23.71
CA ASN A 393 11.00 -0.84 -23.86
C ASN A 393 10.30 -2.20 -23.95
N LEU A 394 9.32 -2.50 -23.08
CA LEU A 394 8.53 -3.73 -23.20
C LEU A 394 7.79 -3.82 -24.55
N LEU A 395 7.19 -2.73 -25.02
CA LEU A 395 6.44 -2.70 -26.29
C LEU A 395 7.34 -2.90 -27.52
N LEU A 396 8.59 -2.41 -27.48
CA LEU A 396 9.58 -2.53 -28.54
C LEU A 396 10.37 -3.85 -28.50
N SER A 397 10.74 -4.33 -27.32
CA SER A 397 11.59 -5.52 -27.16
C SER A 397 10.87 -6.82 -27.45
N PHE A 398 9.54 -6.87 -27.30
CA PHE A 398 8.76 -8.07 -27.61
C PHE A 398 8.03 -7.92 -28.96
N PRO A 399 8.34 -8.77 -29.96
CA PRO A 399 7.67 -8.72 -31.26
C PRO A 399 6.16 -8.97 -31.12
N ASN A 400 5.40 -8.57 -32.14
CA ASN A 400 3.98 -8.91 -32.22
C ASN A 400 3.86 -10.44 -32.36
N VAL A 401 3.64 -11.16 -31.25
CA VAL A 401 3.39 -12.61 -31.25
C VAL A 401 2.11 -12.95 -32.00
#